data_AF-A0A402AD49-F1
#
_entry.id   AF-A0A402AD49-F1
#
_cell.length_a   1.000
_cell.length_b   1.000
_cell.length_c   1.000
_cell.angle_alpha   90.00
_cell.angle_beta   90.00
_cell.angle_gamma   90.00
#
_symmetry.space_group_name_H-M   'P 1'
#
loop_
_entity.id
_entity.type
_entity.pdbx_description
1 polymer ?
#
loop_
_entity_poly.entity_id
_entity_poly.type
_entity_poly.pdbx_seq_one_letter_code
_entity_poly.pdbx_strand_id
1 'polypeptide(L)' 'MSNEFQRPVSVDFAPRGSACEWCGKPAERQLTAIGGTYHNESGVFCRTCGELFVQGVANSLSASTFTQVRQQQQ' A
#
# COMPACT_ATOMS: atom_id res chain seq x y z
N MET A 1 -4.56 -9.07 20.94
CA MET A 1 -5.69 -8.57 20.15
C MET A 1 -5.12 -7.93 18.89
N SER A 2 -5.20 -8.60 17.75
CA SER A 2 -4.83 -8.00 16.46
C SER A 2 -5.99 -7.12 16.04
N ASN A 3 -5.74 -5.82 15.84
CA ASN A 3 -6.77 -4.89 15.43
C ASN A 3 -7.21 -5.23 13.99
N GLU A 4 -8.50 -5.54 13.80
CA GLU A 4 -9.13 -5.86 12.52
C GLU A 4 -9.01 -4.73 11.47
N PHE A 5 -8.63 -3.53 11.90
CA PHE A 5 -8.53 -2.33 11.07
C PHE A 5 -7.12 -2.03 10.53
N GLN A 6 -6.14 -2.92 10.67
CA GLN A 6 -4.81 -2.70 10.07
C GLN A 6 -4.85 -2.91 8.55
N ARG A 7 -5.36 -1.91 7.84
CA ARG A 7 -5.26 -1.86 6.37
C ARG A 7 -3.80 -1.54 6.00
N PRO A 8 -3.25 -2.20 4.97
CA PRO A 8 -1.88 -1.95 4.52
C PRO A 8 -1.71 -0.58 3.85
N VAL A 9 -2.81 0.11 3.52
CA VAL A 9 -2.80 1.42 2.87
C VAL A 9 -3.93 2.30 3.41
N SER A 10 -3.74 3.63 3.37
CA SER A 10 -4.85 4.59 3.39
C SER A 10 -5.44 4.72 1.98
N VAL A 11 -6.69 5.15 1.90
CA VAL A 11 -7.41 5.38 0.65
C VAL A 11 -8.02 6.77 0.70
N ASP A 12 -7.74 7.59 -0.31
CA ASP A 12 -8.31 8.92 -0.51
C ASP A 12 -8.72 9.10 -1.99
N PHE A 13 -9.37 10.22 -2.31
CA PHE A 13 -9.78 10.56 -3.66
C PHE A 13 -8.58 11.02 -4.49
N ALA A 14 -8.50 10.53 -5.73
CA ALA A 14 -7.62 11.15 -6.72
C ALA A 14 -8.18 12.54 -7.10
N PRO A 15 -7.34 13.57 -7.26
CA PRO A 15 -7.77 14.83 -7.83
C PRO A 15 -8.45 14.62 -9.19
N ARG A 16 -9.50 15.41 -9.47
CA ARG A 16 -10.22 15.31 -10.74
C ARG A 16 -9.27 15.53 -11.92
N GLY A 17 -9.32 14.64 -12.90
CA GLY A 17 -8.49 14.72 -14.10
C GLY A 17 -7.09 14.12 -13.94
N SER A 18 -6.73 13.59 -12.76
CA SER A 18 -5.47 12.89 -12.58
C SER A 18 -5.37 11.63 -13.45
N ALA A 19 -4.18 11.40 -13.99
CA ALA A 19 -3.81 10.16 -14.66
C ALA A 19 -3.10 9.22 -13.67
N CYS A 20 -3.30 7.93 -13.82
CA CYS A 20 -2.64 6.90 -13.05
C CYS A 20 -1.13 6.95 -13.32
N GLU A 21 -0.34 7.01 -12.25
CA GLU A 21 1.12 7.12 -12.34
C GLU A 21 1.77 5.91 -13.03
N TRP A 22 1.13 4.74 -13.01
CA TRP A 22 1.69 3.51 -13.58
C TRP A 22 1.28 3.24 -15.03
N CYS A 23 0.08 3.66 -15.45
CA CYS A 23 -0.44 3.29 -16.77
C CYS A 23 -1.03 4.45 -17.57
N GLY A 24 -1.08 5.67 -17.03
CA GLY A 24 -1.61 6.86 -17.70
C GLY A 24 -3.13 6.91 -17.88
N LYS A 25 -3.86 5.84 -17.57
CA LYS A 25 -5.35 5.83 -17.59
C LYS A 25 -5.91 6.72 -16.46
N PRO A 26 -7.18 7.17 -16.52
CA PRO A 26 -7.77 7.98 -15.46
C PRO A 26 -7.58 7.37 -14.07
N ALA A 27 -7.10 8.18 -13.12
CA ALA A 27 -6.97 7.77 -11.74
C ALA A 27 -8.32 7.87 -11.01
N GLU A 28 -8.54 6.98 -10.06
CA GLU A 28 -9.77 6.90 -9.26
C GLU A 28 -9.50 7.16 -7.78
N ARG A 29 -8.28 6.87 -7.32
CA ARG A 29 -7.90 6.91 -5.91
C ARG A 29 -6.46 7.32 -5.70
N GLN A 30 -6.21 7.99 -4.58
CA GLN A 30 -4.88 8.16 -4.01
C GLN A 30 -4.68 7.10 -2.93
N LEU A 31 -3.53 6.44 -2.93
CA LEU A 31 -3.18 5.42 -1.94
C LEU A 31 -1.86 5.81 -1.27
N THR A 32 -1.78 5.61 0.05
CA THR A 32 -0.52 5.74 0.81
C THR A 32 -0.27 4.46 1.59
N ALA A 33 0.93 3.91 1.48
CA ALA A 33 1.35 2.74 2.24
C ALA A 33 1.43 3.03 3.74
N ILE A 34 0.78 2.19 4.55
CA ILE A 34 0.81 2.24 6.01
C ILE A 34 1.61 1.03 6.50
N GLY A 35 2.90 1.27 6.77
CA GLY A 35 3.81 0.28 7.33
C GLY A 35 4.60 -0.52 6.30
N GLY A 36 5.34 -1.52 6.78
CA GLY A 36 6.27 -2.29 5.96
C GLY A 36 7.45 -1.45 5.50
N THR A 37 8.14 -1.90 4.46
CA THR A 37 9.31 -1.20 3.90
C THR A 37 8.94 0.02 3.05
N TYR A 38 7.68 0.12 2.63
CA TYR A 38 7.17 1.18 1.76
C TYR A 38 6.43 2.30 2.53
N HIS A 39 6.57 2.37 3.86
CA HIS A 39 5.84 3.33 4.71
C HIS A 39 5.93 4.77 4.17
N ASN A 40 4.78 5.43 4.01
CA ASN A 40 4.59 6.77 3.42
C ASN A 40 4.78 6.89 1.90
N GLU A 41 5.13 5.84 1.17
CA GLU A 41 5.04 5.87 -0.29
C GLU A 41 3.56 6.06 -0.69
N SER A 42 3.32 6.94 -1.66
CA SER A 42 1.98 7.26 -2.12
C SER A 42 1.93 7.56 -3.60
N GLY A 43 0.72 7.49 -4.17
CA GLY A 43 0.48 7.88 -5.57
C GLY A 43 -1.00 7.84 -5.94
N VAL A 44 -1.31 8.32 -7.15
CA VAL A 44 -2.64 8.25 -7.75
C VAL A 44 -2.73 7.09 -8.74
N PHE A 45 -3.79 6.29 -8.60
CA PHE A 45 -3.94 5.04 -9.34
C PHE A 45 -5.34 4.89 -9.93
N CYS A 46 -5.42 4.27 -11.11
CA CYS A 46 -6.66 3.65 -11.56
C CYS A 46 -6.99 2.45 -10.66
N ARG A 47 -8.20 1.90 -10.75
CA ARG A 47 -8.60 0.74 -9.93
C ARG A 47 -7.58 -0.40 -9.96
N THR A 48 -7.20 -0.88 -11.14
CA THR A 48 -6.32 -2.06 -11.30
C THR A 48 -4.91 -1.82 -10.79
N CYS A 49 -4.27 -0.70 -11.15
CA CYS A 49 -2.92 -0.39 -10.66
C CYS A 49 -2.90 -0.20 -9.13
N GLY A 50 -3.95 0.39 -8.57
CA GLY A 50 -4.04 0.54 -7.12
C GLY A 50 -4.19 -0.80 -6.38
N GLU A 51 -4.80 -1.84 -6.99
CA GLU A 51 -4.93 -3.17 -6.37
C GLU A 51 -3.55 -3.82 -6.29
N LEU A 52 -2.75 -3.67 -7.33
CA LEU A 52 -1.36 -4.12 -7.36
C LEU A 52 -0.50 -3.38 -6.32
N PHE A 53 -0.67 -2.07 -6.15
CA PHE A 53 -0.01 -1.31 -5.09
C PHE A 53 -0.39 -1.85 -3.69
N VAL A 54 -1.69 -2.01 -3.41
CA VAL A 54 -2.16 -2.57 -2.12
C VAL A 54 -1.57 -3.96 -1.85
N GLN A 55 -1.54 -4.83 -2.86
CA GLN A 55 -0.95 -6.16 -2.73
C GLN A 55 0.55 -6.11 -2.46
N GLY A 56 1.29 -5.21 -3.13
CA GLY A 56 2.72 -4.99 -2.90
C GLY A 56 3.01 -4.58 -1.45
N VAL A 57 2.25 -3.62 -0.92
CA VAL A 57 2.39 -3.17 0.47
C VAL A 57 2.03 -4.29 1.45
N ALA A 58 0.93 -5.02 1.22
CA ALA A 58 0.54 -6.17 2.05
C ALA A 58 1.61 -7.27 2.08
N ASN A 59 2.19 -7.58 0.92
CA ASN A 59 3.30 -8.54 0.82
C ASN A 59 4.51 -8.07 1.62
N SER A 60 4.86 -6.77 1.54
CA SER A 60 5.98 -6.21 2.31
C SER A 60 5.77 -6.32 3.83
N LEU A 61 4.52 -6.17 4.31
CA LEU A 61 4.18 -6.35 5.72
C LEU A 61 4.34 -7.80 6.16
N SER A 62 3.86 -8.76 5.36
CA SER A 62 4.05 -10.18 5.65
C SER A 62 5.53 -10.56 5.70
N ALA A 63 6.36 -10.08 4.77
CA ALA A 63 7.80 -10.31 4.74
C ALA A 63 8.53 -9.65 5.92
N SER A 64 8.12 -8.44 6.30
CA SER A 64 8.65 -7.73 7.48
C SER A 64 8.37 -8.51 8.78
N THR A 65 7.21 -9.14 8.88
CA THR A 65 6.83 -9.98 10.04
C THR A 65 7.77 -11.19 10.19
N PHE A 66 8.15 -11.85 9.08
CA PHE A 66 9.13 -12.94 9.12
C PHE A 66 10.55 -12.48 9.47
N THR A 67 10.90 -11.24 9.15
CA THR A 67 12.21 -10.66 9.50
C THR A 67 12.29 -10.36 11.00
N GLN A 68 11.17 -9.96 11.62
CA GLN A 68 11.11 -9.64 13.05
C GLN A 68 11.12 -10.88 13.95
N VAL A 69 10.59 -12.02 13.49
CA VAL A 69 10.65 -13.30 14.25
C VAL A 69 12.09 -13.84 14.35
N ARG A 70 12.99 -13.52 13.40
CA ARG A 70 14.38 -13.97 13.45
C ARG A 70 15.30 -13.19 14.38
N GLN A 71 14.89 -12.03 14.88
CA GLN A 71 15.71 -11.21 15.78
C GLN A 71 15.39 -11.43 17.29
N GLN A 72 14.44 -12.30 17.65
CA GLN A 72 14.12 -12.61 19.05
C GLN A 72 14.59 -13.99 19.52
N GLN A 73 15.51 -14.64 18.79
CA GLN A 73 16.13 -15.91 19.20
C GLN A 73 17.67 -15.88 19.19
N GLN A 74 18.28 -14.77 19.63
CA GLN A 74 19.68 -14.75 20.06
C GLN A 74 19.83 -13.94 21.34
#